data_AF-A0A377B932-F1
#
_entry.id   AF-A0A377B932-F1
#
_cell.length_a   1.000
_cell.length_b   1.000
_cell.length_c   1.000
_cell.angle_alpha   90.00
_cell.angle_beta   90.00
_cell.angle_gamma   90.00
#
_symmetry.space_group_name_H-M   'P 1'
#
loop_
_entity.id
_entity.type
_entity.pdbx_description
1 polymer ?
#
loop_
_entity_poly.entity_id
_entity_poly.type
_entity_poly.pdbx_seq_one_letter_code
_entity_poly.pdbx_strand_id
1 'polypeptide(L)' 'MLDSMVNIDAQLNELTFKEAEISKLYTKVHPAYRTLLEKRQALEGRKSQT' A
#
# COMPACT_ATOMS: atom_id res chain seq x y z
N MET A 1 13.88 0.92 -16.82
CA MET A 1 13.56 1.85 -15.72
C MET A 1 12.06 2.01 -15.48
N LEU A 2 11.18 1.63 -16.42
CA LEU A 2 9.72 1.68 -16.24
C LEU A 2 9.16 0.54 -15.38
N ASP A 3 9.78 -0.64 -15.40
CA ASP A 3 9.37 -1.80 -14.59
C ASP A 3 9.27 -1.49 -13.10
N SER A 4 10.22 -0.74 -12.55
CA SER A 4 10.25 -0.43 -11.12
C SER A 4 9.08 0.46 -10.70
N MET A 5 8.71 1.46 -11.51
CA MET A 5 7.56 2.32 -11.22
C MET A 5 6.24 1.56 -11.34
N VAL A 6 6.05 0.81 -12.44
CA VAL A 6 4.83 0.00 -12.66
C VAL A 6 4.66 -1.04 -11.54
N ASN A 7 5.76 -1.65 -11.09
CA ASN A 7 5.72 -2.60 -9.98
C ASN A 7 5.41 -1.93 -8.62
N ILE A 8 5.86 -0.68 -8.39
CA ILE A 8 5.50 0.09 -7.20
C ILE A 8 4.01 0.48 -7.25
N ASP A 9 3.52 0.95 -8.39
CA ASP A 9 2.11 1.31 -8.60
C ASP A 9 1.18 0.10 -8.46
N ALA A 10 1.56 -1.07 -8.98
CA ALA A 10 0.81 -2.31 -8.80
C ALA A 10 0.70 -2.69 -7.31
N GLN A 11 1.81 -2.59 -6.57
CA GLN A 11 1.82 -2.86 -5.13
C GLN A 11 0.97 -1.84 -4.34
N LEU A 12 1.03 -0.55 -4.70
CA LEU A 12 0.20 0.48 -4.08
C LEU A 12 -1.30 0.24 -4.32
N ASN A 13 -1.67 -0.19 -5.54
CA ASN A 13 -3.04 -0.58 -5.86
C ASN A 13 -3.51 -1.79 -5.04
N GLU A 14 -2.69 -2.84 -4.91
CA GLU A 14 -3.02 -3.99 -4.04
C GLU A 14 -3.17 -3.60 -2.57
N LEU A 15 -2.28 -2.74 -2.06
CA LEU A 15 -2.37 -2.24 -0.67
C LEU A 15 -3.65 -1.43 -0.46
N THR A 16 -4.03 -0.59 -1.41
CA THR A 16 -5.27 0.20 -1.38
C THR A 16 -6.50 -0.71 -1.42
N PHE A 17 -6.48 -1.76 -2.23
CA PHE A 17 -7.57 -2.73 -2.30
C PHE A 17 -7.72 -3.50 -0.98
N LYS A 18 -6.59 -3.95 -0.40
CA LYS A 18 -6.57 -4.59 0.92
C LYS A 18 -7.01 -3.64 2.02
N GLU A 19 -6.65 -2.36 1.98
CA GLU A 19 -7.17 -1.34 2.90
C GLU A 19 -8.69 -1.17 2.78
N ALA A 20 -9.24 -1.16 1.55
CA ALA A 20 -10.67 -1.03 1.32
C ALA A 20 -11.46 -2.26 1.82
N GLU A 21 -10.95 -3.47 1.56
CA GLU A 21 -11.52 -4.71 2.11
C GLU A 21 -11.42 -4.76 3.63
N ILE A 22 -10.25 -4.45 4.19
CA ILE A 22 -10.06 -4.42 5.64
C ILE A 22 -10.91 -3.35 6.27
N SER A 23 -11.08 -2.17 5.67
CA SER A 23 -11.97 -1.14 6.21
C SER A 23 -13.45 -1.51 6.11
N LYS A 24 -13.81 -2.45 5.23
CA LYS A 24 -15.19 -2.95 5.08
C LYS A 24 -15.47 -4.12 6.03
N LEU A 25 -14.49 -4.98 6.29
CA LEU A 25 -14.60 -6.18 7.13
C LEU A 25 -14.13 -5.97 8.57
N TYR A 26 -13.19 -5.06 8.80
CA TYR A 26 -12.47 -4.83 10.05
C TYR A 26 -12.38 -3.34 10.39
N THR A 27 -12.08 -3.03 11.65
CA THR A 27 -11.88 -1.65 12.11
C THR A 27 -10.43 -1.22 11.90
N LYS A 28 -10.18 0.10 11.93
CA LYS A 28 -8.83 0.72 11.77
C LYS A 28 -7.78 0.25 12.79
N VAL A 29 -8.17 -0.57 13.76
CA VAL A 29 -7.32 -1.15 14.81
C VAL A 29 -6.70 -2.48 14.36
N HIS A 30 -7.14 -3.05 13.24
CA HIS A 30 -6.67 -4.36 12.79
C HIS A 30 -5.17 -4.33 12.45
N PRO A 31 -4.35 -5.28 12.95
CA PRO A 31 -2.90 -5.28 12.73
C PRO A 31 -2.51 -5.30 11.25
N ALA A 32 -3.34 -5.93 10.40
CA ALA A 32 -3.15 -5.90 8.95
C ALA A 32 -3.22 -4.48 8.37
N TYR A 33 -4.13 -3.61 8.85
CA TYR A 33 -4.21 -2.21 8.41
C TYR A 33 -2.91 -1.45 8.72
N ARG A 34 -2.36 -1.65 9.92
CA ARG A 34 -1.08 -1.06 10.33
C ARG A 34 0.07 -1.47 9.41
N THR A 35 0.18 -2.76 9.11
CA THR A 35 1.23 -3.28 8.22
C THR A 35 1.09 -2.75 6.79
N LEU A 36 -0.14 -2.62 6.27
CA LEU A 36 -0.39 -2.04 4.95
C LEU A 36 0.02 -0.57 4.89
N LEU A 37 -0.29 0.20 5.94
CA LEU A 37 0.04 1.62 6.03
C LEU A 37 1.55 1.86 5.98
N GLU A 38 2.34 1.09 6.74
CA GLU A 38 3.80 1.17 6.72
C GLU A 38 4.38 0.80 5.34
N LYS A 39 3.87 -0.28 4.73
CA LYS A 39 4.27 -0.69 3.37
C LYS A 39 3.95 0.38 2.33
N ARG A 40 2.77 1.00 2.44
CA ARG A 40 2.33 2.07 1.53
C ARG A 40 3.25 3.28 1.65
N GLN A 41 3.56 3.73 2.87
CA GLN A 41 4.49 4.83 3.08
C GLN A 41 5.90 4.53 2.56
N ALA A 42 6.40 3.31 2.75
CA ALA A 42 7.70 2.91 2.22
C ALA A 42 7.74 2.93 0.67
N LEU A 43 6.65 2.51 0.02
CA LEU A 43 6.51 2.52 -1.44
C LEU A 43 6.31 3.93 -2.00
N GLU A 44 5.49 4.75 -1.36
CA GLU A 44 5.28 6.17 -1.70
C GLU A 44 6.60 6.94 -1.59
N GLY A 45 7.37 6.74 -0.51
CA GLY A 45 8.68 7.34 -0.35
C GLY A 45 9.63 6.97 -1.49
N ARG A 46 9.63 5.70 -1.93
CA ARG A 46 10.42 5.25 -3.10
C ARG A 46 9.96 5.89 -4.40
N LYS A 47 8.64 6.05 -4.60
CA LYS A 47 8.05 6.69 -5.79
C LYS A 47 8.38 8.18 -5.86
N SER A 48 8.29 8.89 -4.73
CA SER A 48 8.61 10.32 -4.64
C SER A 48 10.10 10.64 -4.73
N GLN A 49 10.97 9.66 -4.48
CA GLN A 49 12.42 9.83 -4.51
C GLN A 49 13.04 9.53 -5.89
N THR A 50 12.23 9.18 -6.89
CA THR A 50 12.64 8.99 -8.30
C THR A 50 12.14 10.14 -9.16
#